data_AF-A0A936AFW5-F1
#
_entry.id   AF-A0A936AFW5-F1
#
_cell.length_a   1.000
_cell.length_b   1.000
_cell.length_c   1.000
_cell.angle_alpha   90.00
_cell.angle_beta   90.00
_cell.angle_gamma   90.00
#
_symmetry.space_group_name_H-M   'P 1'
#
loop_
_entity.id
_entity.type
_entity.pdbx_description
1 polymer ?
#
loop_
_entity_poly.entity_id
_entity_poly.type
_entity_poly.pdbx_seq_one_letter_code
_entity_poly.pdbx_strand_id
1 'polypeptide(L)'
;MRDVVAGGREDAQDPVHCQLFEPRRRREARRFSYQSSRAHEFPRTLAYLHPGEALLGEIATASLEAVISCRARKKVDLDVARRLSRVIDHDCVDVVYCTNLYAMLYGVMARARSKRRPRLIMAFHTTLLGNWRNRLQMAFYWPLFRQCDHLIYVCGNQGRHWRRLGLRAREDGFIYNGVDTDHYSLAEVKDEAARIRKMLGFASDELVVGICAGLRPEKAHGDLWPLSRGCVRRAWLRAAL
;
A
#
# COMPACT_ATOMS: atom_id res chain seq x y z
N MET A 1 -14.48 -0.47 -61.70
CA MET A 1 -13.61 -1.36 -60.92
C MET A 1 -13.16 -0.57 -59.69
N ARG A 2 -13.86 -0.77 -58.55
CA ARG A 2 -13.55 -0.48 -57.13
C ARG A 2 -12.92 0.88 -56.75
N ASP A 3 -13.18 1.50 -55.61
CA ASP A 3 -14.30 1.61 -54.67
C ASP A 3 -13.89 2.76 -53.71
N VAL A 4 -14.83 3.68 -53.51
CA VAL A 4 -15.12 4.49 -52.31
C VAL A 4 -14.24 4.30 -51.06
N VAL A 5 -13.65 5.40 -50.56
CA VAL A 5 -13.57 5.79 -49.12
C VAL A 5 -13.54 7.34 -49.08
N ALA A 6 -14.66 8.05 -49.03
CA ALA A 6 -15.52 8.36 -47.87
C ALA A 6 -14.76 8.93 -46.66
N GLY A 7 -14.94 10.24 -46.46
CA GLY A 7 -14.40 10.99 -45.31
C GLY A 7 -15.11 10.70 -43.99
N GLY A 8 -14.54 11.25 -42.91
CA GLY A 8 -15.12 11.14 -41.58
C GLY A 8 -14.27 11.78 -40.48
N ARG A 9 -14.51 13.07 -40.27
CA ARG A 9 -14.64 13.79 -38.99
C ARG A 9 -13.47 13.83 -37.99
N GLU A 10 -13.11 15.08 -37.72
CA GLU A 10 -12.62 15.65 -36.47
C GLU A 10 -13.10 14.88 -35.23
N ASP A 11 -12.15 14.28 -34.50
CA ASP A 11 -12.32 14.03 -33.08
C ASP A 11 -11.42 15.00 -32.33
N ALA A 12 -12.09 15.92 -31.63
CA ALA A 12 -11.51 16.89 -30.73
C ALA A 12 -10.63 16.18 -29.69
N GLN A 13 -9.34 16.49 -29.69
CA GLN A 13 -8.46 16.21 -28.57
C GLN A 13 -8.92 17.07 -27.40
N ASP A 14 -9.57 16.44 -26.42
CA ASP A 14 -9.89 17.03 -25.14
C ASP A 14 -8.61 17.63 -24.52
N PRO A 15 -8.59 18.93 -24.17
CA PRO A 15 -7.44 19.55 -23.55
C PRO A 15 -7.20 18.91 -22.19
N VAL A 16 -5.95 18.50 -21.94
CA VAL A 16 -5.45 18.07 -20.63
C VAL A 16 -5.67 19.22 -19.65
N HIS A 17 -6.80 19.18 -18.94
CA HIS A 17 -7.09 20.10 -17.85
C HIS A 17 -6.14 19.79 -16.70
N CYS A 18 -5.03 20.52 -16.68
CA CYS A 18 -4.15 20.65 -15.52
C CYS A 18 -4.91 21.44 -14.45
N GLN A 19 -5.77 20.76 -13.69
CA GLN A 19 -6.42 21.35 -12.52
C GLN A 19 -5.39 21.42 -11.39
N LEU A 20 -4.76 22.59 -11.26
CA LEU A 20 -4.08 23.01 -10.05
C LEU A 20 -5.07 22.89 -8.88
N PHE A 21 -4.80 21.96 -7.98
CA PHE A 21 -5.61 21.70 -6.79
C PHE A 21 -5.41 22.87 -5.81
N GLU A 22 -6.30 23.87 -5.85
CA GLU A 22 -6.39 24.86 -4.77
C GLU A 22 -6.94 24.19 -3.49
N PRO A 23 -6.30 24.36 -2.32
CA PRO A 23 -6.79 23.76 -1.08
C PRO A 23 -7.96 24.59 -0.53
N ARG A 24 -9.20 24.30 -0.97
CA ARG A 24 -10.40 24.92 -0.39
C ARG A 24 -10.98 24.08 0.76
N ARG A 25 -10.89 24.71 1.94
CA ARG A 25 -11.67 24.55 3.18
C ARG A 25 -11.43 23.30 4.02
N ARG A 26 -10.59 23.51 5.04
CA ARG A 26 -10.55 22.81 6.33
C ARG A 26 -11.96 22.42 6.81
N ARG A 27 -12.30 21.14 6.72
CA ARG A 27 -13.16 20.49 7.72
C ARG A 27 -12.25 19.59 8.54
N GLU A 28 -11.98 20.04 9.76
CA GLU A 28 -11.43 19.31 10.90
C GLU A 28 -10.79 17.96 10.56
N ALA A 29 -9.62 18.01 9.92
CA ALA A 29 -8.66 16.94 10.04
C ALA A 29 -8.26 16.93 11.51
N ARG A 30 -8.80 15.99 12.30
CA ARG A 30 -8.23 15.64 13.59
C ARG A 30 -6.74 15.44 13.33
N ARG A 31 -5.94 16.37 13.86
CA ARG A 31 -4.49 16.39 13.75
C ARG A 31 -4.04 15.13 14.49
N PHE A 32 -3.86 14.04 13.76
CA PHE A 32 -3.20 12.85 14.29
C PHE A 32 -1.73 13.26 14.41
N SER A 33 -1.40 13.87 15.55
CA SER A 33 -0.01 14.06 15.94
C SER A 33 0.59 12.66 16.04
N TYR A 34 1.60 12.39 15.22
CA TYR A 34 2.52 11.27 15.42
C TYR A 34 3.40 11.62 16.63
N GLN A 35 2.76 11.75 17.80
CA GLN A 35 3.45 11.51 19.04
C GLN A 35 3.58 10.00 19.10
N SER A 36 4.80 9.53 19.35
CA SER A 36 5.07 8.20 19.89
C SER A 36 4.25 8.05 21.17
N SER A 37 2.95 7.80 21.02
CA SER A 37 2.04 7.48 22.07
C SER A 37 2.50 6.13 22.55
N ARG A 38 3.18 6.11 23.70
CA ARG A 38 3.55 4.93 24.50
C ARG A 38 3.17 3.65 23.78
N ALA A 39 4.14 3.02 23.12
CA ALA A 39 3.92 1.70 22.55
C ALA A 39 3.26 0.87 23.65
N HIS A 40 1.96 0.64 23.53
CA HIS A 40 1.30 -0.33 24.37
C HIS A 40 1.95 -1.63 23.93
N GLU A 41 2.90 -2.13 24.71
CA GLU A 41 3.53 -3.41 24.46
C GLU A 41 2.46 -4.46 24.68
N PHE A 42 1.80 -4.84 23.59
CA PHE A 42 0.93 -6.00 23.59
C PHE A 42 1.74 -7.20 23.07
N PRO A 43 1.55 -8.38 23.69
CA PRO A 43 1.94 -9.68 23.15
C PRO A 43 1.67 -9.82 21.66
N ARG A 44 2.67 -10.24 20.88
CA ARG A 44 2.56 -10.40 19.43
C ARG A 44 3.08 -11.76 18.99
N THR A 45 2.22 -12.50 18.29
CA THR A 45 2.57 -13.75 17.63
C THR A 45 2.50 -13.56 16.12
N LEU A 46 3.60 -13.89 15.43
CA LEU A 46 3.64 -13.89 13.96
C LEU A 46 3.35 -15.30 13.44
N ALA A 47 2.29 -15.45 12.65
CA ALA A 47 2.01 -16.68 11.92
C ALA A 47 2.17 -16.45 10.41
N TYR A 48 2.97 -17.28 9.75
CA TYR A 48 3.19 -17.18 8.30
C TYR A 48 2.86 -18.51 7.62
N LEU A 49 2.18 -18.43 6.47
CA LEU A 49 1.54 -19.59 5.84
C LEU A 49 2.52 -20.48 5.07
N HIS A 50 3.48 -19.89 4.37
CA HIS A 50 4.48 -20.59 3.57
C HIS A 50 5.85 -20.57 4.25
N PRO A 51 6.65 -21.64 4.17
CA PRO A 51 7.90 -21.78 4.92
C PRO A 51 9.06 -20.89 4.44
N GLY A 52 8.79 -19.80 3.72
CA GLY A 52 9.84 -18.87 3.28
C GLY A 52 10.36 -18.06 4.46
N GLU A 53 11.59 -18.34 4.90
CA GLU A 53 12.21 -17.69 6.06
C GLU A 53 13.12 -16.51 5.69
N ALA A 54 13.31 -16.25 4.39
CA ALA A 54 14.24 -15.26 3.88
C ALA A 54 14.04 -13.84 4.45
N LEU A 55 12.79 -13.47 4.78
CA LEU A 55 12.44 -12.16 5.32
C LEU A 55 12.32 -12.14 6.85
N LEU A 56 12.54 -13.26 7.55
CA LEU A 56 12.46 -13.28 9.02
C LEU A 56 13.53 -12.40 9.66
N GLY A 57 14.71 -12.28 9.04
CA GLY A 57 15.78 -11.40 9.51
C GLY A 57 15.46 -9.91 9.42
N GLU A 58 14.48 -9.51 8.59
CA GLU A 58 14.00 -8.13 8.49
C GLU A 58 12.95 -7.80 9.55
N ILE A 59 12.47 -8.81 10.29
CA ILE A 59 11.46 -8.65 11.33
C ILE A 59 12.17 -8.57 12.68
N ALA A 60 11.75 -7.63 13.52
CA ALA A 60 12.20 -7.54 14.92
C ALA A 60 11.62 -8.70 15.76
N THR A 61 12.10 -9.92 15.53
CA THR A 61 11.63 -11.16 16.16
C THR A 61 11.78 -11.16 17.66
N ALA A 62 12.80 -10.47 18.20
CA ALA A 62 12.98 -10.25 19.64
C ALA A 62 11.78 -9.54 20.32
N SER A 63 10.95 -8.87 19.52
CA SER A 63 9.76 -8.17 20.00
C SER A 63 8.46 -9.00 19.87
N LEU A 64 8.57 -10.25 19.43
CA LEU A 64 7.49 -11.21 19.26
C LEU A 64 7.58 -12.29 20.35
N GLU A 65 6.43 -12.75 20.85
CA GLU A 65 6.38 -13.88 21.78
C GLU A 65 6.58 -15.22 21.07
N ALA A 66 6.05 -15.33 19.86
CA ALA A 66 6.13 -16.54 19.07
C ALA A 66 6.15 -16.26 17.57
N VAL A 67 6.83 -17.15 16.85
CA VAL A 67 6.87 -17.19 15.39
C VAL A 67 6.42 -18.59 14.94
N ILE A 68 5.32 -18.66 14.19
CA ILE A 68 4.64 -19.90 13.81
C ILE A 68 4.71 -20.09 12.30
N SER A 69 5.54 -21.05 11.88
CA SER A 69 5.55 -21.55 10.50
C SER A 69 4.37 -22.49 10.26
N CYS A 70 3.40 -22.05 9.47
CA CYS A 70 2.21 -22.86 9.23
C CYS A 70 2.39 -23.95 8.17
N ARG A 71 3.39 -23.85 7.30
CA ARG A 71 3.71 -24.86 6.28
C ARG A 71 2.48 -25.35 5.49
N ALA A 72 1.63 -24.41 5.06
CA ALA A 72 0.41 -24.73 4.31
C ALA A 72 0.77 -25.48 3.01
N ARG A 73 0.16 -26.66 2.83
CA ARG A 73 0.46 -27.55 1.69
C ARG A 73 -0.44 -27.31 0.49
N LYS A 74 -1.59 -26.66 0.72
CA LYS A 74 -2.63 -26.39 -0.28
C LYS A 74 -3.05 -24.93 -0.19
N LYS A 75 -3.71 -24.44 -1.26
CA LYS A 75 -4.33 -23.11 -1.25
C LYS A 75 -5.36 -22.96 -0.12
N VAL A 76 -6.11 -24.03 0.16
CA VAL A 76 -7.02 -24.07 1.31
C VAL A 76 -6.65 -25.29 2.13
N ASP A 77 -5.98 -25.06 3.26
CA ASP A 77 -5.51 -26.08 4.18
C ASP A 77 -6.28 -25.98 5.51
N LEU A 78 -7.31 -26.83 5.65
CA LEU A 78 -8.16 -26.80 6.84
C LEU A 78 -7.43 -27.21 8.11
N ASP A 79 -6.35 -27.99 8.01
CA ASP A 79 -5.55 -28.37 9.17
C ASP A 79 -4.75 -27.19 9.70
N VAL A 80 -4.22 -26.35 8.79
CA VAL A 80 -3.61 -25.07 9.17
C VAL A 80 -4.63 -24.17 9.86
N ALA A 81 -5.85 -24.06 9.33
CA ALA A 81 -6.91 -23.28 9.98
C ALA A 81 -7.27 -23.80 11.38
N ARG A 82 -7.33 -25.13 11.56
CA ARG A 82 -7.53 -25.76 12.89
C ARG A 82 -6.37 -25.50 13.85
N ARG A 83 -5.13 -25.52 13.37
CA ARG A 83 -3.98 -25.21 14.23
C ARG A 83 -3.99 -23.75 14.65
N LEU A 84 -4.29 -22.83 13.73
CA LEU A 84 -4.45 -21.41 14.03
C LEU A 84 -5.60 -21.16 15.02
N SER A 85 -6.71 -21.88 14.91
CA SER A 85 -7.80 -21.75 15.88
C SER A 85 -7.41 -22.20 17.29
N ARG A 86 -6.59 -23.26 17.41
CA ARG A 86 -6.03 -23.68 18.71
C ARG A 86 -5.10 -22.63 19.31
N VAL A 87 -4.27 -21.99 18.49
CA VAL A 87 -3.41 -20.88 18.93
C VAL A 87 -4.27 -19.72 19.43
N ILE A 88 -5.31 -19.35 18.68
CA ILE A 88 -6.27 -18.31 19.09
C ILE A 88 -6.88 -18.63 20.47
N ASP A 89 -7.32 -19.87 20.67
CA ASP A 89 -7.96 -20.29 21.92
C ASP A 89 -6.98 -20.42 23.09
N HIS A 90 -5.79 -20.97 22.85
CA HIS A 90 -4.76 -21.20 23.87
C HIS A 90 -4.13 -19.89 24.35
N ASP A 91 -3.67 -19.05 23.42
CA ASP A 91 -2.98 -17.79 23.73
C ASP A 91 -3.99 -16.65 24.03
N CYS A 92 -5.28 -16.98 24.10
CA CYS A 92 -6.36 -16.04 24.35
C CYS A 92 -6.37 -14.82 23.40
N VAL A 93 -5.99 -15.02 22.14
CA VAL A 93 -5.83 -13.94 21.14
C VAL A 93 -7.09 -13.08 21.05
N ASP A 94 -6.91 -11.76 21.17
CA ASP A 94 -7.99 -10.78 21.09
C ASP A 94 -8.16 -10.20 19.68
N VAL A 95 -7.06 -10.14 18.91
CA VAL A 95 -7.02 -9.54 17.57
C VAL A 95 -6.23 -10.45 16.62
N VAL A 96 -6.82 -10.74 15.46
CA VAL A 96 -6.14 -11.38 14.34
C VAL A 96 -5.94 -10.33 13.25
N TYR A 97 -4.68 -9.98 12.99
CA TYR A 97 -4.29 -9.03 11.95
C TYR A 97 -3.80 -9.75 10.69
N CYS A 98 -4.46 -9.51 9.56
CA CYS A 98 -4.17 -10.15 8.29
C CYS A 98 -3.52 -9.14 7.33
N THR A 99 -2.34 -9.47 6.81
CA THR A 99 -1.55 -8.57 5.93
C THR A 99 -1.92 -8.66 4.45
N ASN A 100 -2.68 -9.68 4.06
CA ASN A 100 -3.14 -9.88 2.69
C ASN A 100 -4.41 -10.74 2.63
N LEU A 101 -5.02 -10.85 1.44
CA LEU A 101 -6.25 -11.62 1.23
C LEU A 101 -6.11 -13.09 1.64
N TYR A 102 -4.94 -13.67 1.41
CA TYR A 102 -4.69 -15.07 1.72
C TYR A 102 -4.66 -15.30 3.24
N ALA A 103 -3.96 -14.45 3.98
CA ALA A 103 -4.01 -14.42 5.44
C ALA A 103 -5.43 -14.19 5.96
N MET A 104 -6.21 -13.30 5.33
CA MET A 104 -7.62 -13.06 5.70
C MET A 104 -8.48 -14.31 5.58
N LEU A 105 -8.34 -15.10 4.51
CA LEU A 105 -9.06 -16.37 4.37
C LEU A 105 -8.76 -17.31 5.54
N TYR A 106 -7.50 -17.48 5.93
CA TYR A 106 -7.14 -18.30 7.09
C TYR A 106 -7.61 -17.68 8.40
N GLY A 107 -7.56 -16.36 8.55
CA GLY A 107 -8.08 -15.64 9.71
C GLY A 107 -9.58 -15.86 9.91
N VAL A 108 -10.38 -15.77 8.84
CA VAL A 108 -11.82 -16.09 8.86
C VAL A 108 -12.04 -17.56 9.23
N MET A 109 -11.31 -18.48 8.59
CA MET A 109 -11.46 -19.92 8.84
C MET A 109 -11.04 -20.33 10.26
N ALA A 110 -10.01 -19.70 10.81
CA ALA A 110 -9.51 -19.94 12.16
C ALA A 110 -10.49 -19.35 13.19
N ARG A 111 -10.95 -18.11 13.00
CA ARG A 111 -11.97 -17.46 13.83
C ARG A 111 -13.29 -18.24 13.87
N ALA A 112 -13.71 -18.81 12.74
CA ALA A 112 -14.92 -19.63 12.66
C ALA A 112 -14.79 -20.97 13.39
N ARG A 113 -13.56 -21.43 13.64
CA ARG A 113 -13.25 -22.70 14.31
C ARG A 113 -12.80 -22.53 15.77
N SER A 114 -12.43 -21.33 16.18
CA SER A 114 -12.05 -21.02 17.55
C SER A 114 -13.29 -20.89 18.43
N LYS A 115 -13.14 -21.24 19.71
CA LYS A 115 -14.13 -20.96 20.74
C LYS A 115 -14.20 -19.46 21.01
N ARG A 116 -13.05 -18.77 20.95
CA ARG A 116 -12.95 -17.32 21.00
C ARG A 116 -13.38 -16.70 19.67
N ARG A 117 -13.79 -15.44 19.70
CA ARG A 117 -14.11 -14.64 18.52
C ARG A 117 -13.25 -13.37 18.47
N PRO A 118 -11.93 -13.49 18.22
CA PRO A 118 -11.06 -12.32 18.12
C PRO A 118 -11.58 -11.35 17.07
N ARG A 119 -11.23 -10.06 17.22
CA ARG A 119 -11.47 -9.07 16.17
C ARG A 119 -10.60 -9.41 14.97
N LEU A 120 -11.21 -9.45 13.79
CA LEU A 120 -10.51 -9.71 12.55
C LEU A 120 -10.22 -8.39 11.82
N ILE A 121 -8.95 -8.08 11.66
CA ILE A 121 -8.47 -6.86 11.00
C ILE A 121 -7.72 -7.25 9.72
N MET A 122 -8.01 -6.57 8.62
CA MET A 122 -7.38 -6.84 7.32
C MET A 122 -6.72 -5.57 6.78
N ALA A 123 -5.42 -5.63 6.51
CA ALA A 123 -4.69 -4.62 5.76
C ALA A 123 -4.76 -4.91 4.27
N PHE A 124 -5.39 -4.01 3.52
CA PHE A 124 -5.72 -4.21 2.12
C PHE A 124 -4.91 -3.30 1.21
N HIS A 125 -3.95 -3.89 0.51
CA HIS A 125 -2.97 -3.17 -0.32
C HIS A 125 -3.35 -3.10 -1.81
N THR A 126 -4.35 -3.86 -2.26
CA THR A 126 -4.73 -3.91 -3.69
C THR A 126 -5.59 -2.70 -4.06
N THR A 127 -5.20 -1.93 -5.08
CA THR A 127 -6.01 -0.82 -5.62
C THR A 127 -6.60 -1.14 -6.99
N LEU A 128 -5.80 -1.74 -7.89
CA LEU A 128 -6.21 -2.04 -9.26
C LEU A 128 -6.17 -3.55 -9.51
N LEU A 129 -7.22 -4.08 -10.12
CA LEU A 129 -7.30 -5.48 -10.54
C LEU A 129 -6.77 -5.59 -11.97
N GLY A 130 -5.48 -5.91 -12.10
CA GLY A 130 -4.80 -5.91 -13.40
C GLY A 130 -5.42 -6.86 -14.44
N ASN A 131 -5.60 -8.14 -14.12
CA ASN A 131 -6.08 -9.15 -15.06
C ASN A 131 -7.41 -9.79 -14.61
N TRP A 132 -8.08 -10.51 -15.52
CA TRP A 132 -9.36 -11.19 -15.24
C TRP A 132 -9.24 -12.24 -14.13
N ARG A 133 -8.07 -12.91 -14.02
CA ARG A 133 -7.81 -13.89 -12.94
C ARG A 133 -7.85 -13.22 -11.57
N ASN A 134 -7.26 -12.03 -11.43
CA ASN A 134 -7.29 -11.23 -10.21
C ASN A 134 -8.71 -10.74 -9.90
N ARG A 135 -9.53 -10.46 -10.93
CA ARG A 135 -10.95 -10.12 -10.75
C ARG A 135 -11.76 -11.29 -10.20
N LEU A 136 -11.57 -12.49 -10.76
CA LEU A 136 -12.21 -13.70 -10.23
C LEU A 136 -11.73 -14.04 -8.82
N GLN A 137 -10.43 -13.88 -8.58
CA GLN A 137 -9.88 -14.02 -7.23
C GLN A 137 -10.55 -13.04 -6.28
N MET A 138 -10.64 -11.76 -6.65
CA MET A 138 -11.31 -10.76 -5.83
C MET A 138 -12.79 -11.09 -5.60
N ALA A 139 -13.50 -11.59 -6.60
CA ALA A 139 -14.88 -12.05 -6.46
C ALA A 139 -15.00 -13.20 -5.44
N PHE A 140 -14.05 -14.14 -5.43
CA PHE A 140 -13.98 -15.20 -4.44
C PHE A 140 -13.75 -14.66 -3.01
N TYR A 141 -12.87 -13.66 -2.83
CA TYR A 141 -12.60 -13.07 -1.52
C TYR A 141 -13.66 -12.05 -1.08
N TRP A 142 -14.49 -11.54 -1.99
CA TRP A 142 -15.46 -10.48 -1.72
C TRP A 142 -16.36 -10.73 -0.50
N PRO A 143 -16.94 -11.93 -0.31
CA PRO A 143 -17.80 -12.19 0.84
C PRO A 143 -17.04 -12.17 2.18
N LEU A 144 -15.75 -12.47 2.15
CA LEU A 144 -14.91 -12.58 3.36
C LEU A 144 -14.64 -11.22 4.01
N PHE A 145 -14.67 -10.13 3.24
CA PHE A 145 -14.54 -8.78 3.80
C PHE A 145 -15.66 -8.44 4.79
N ARG A 146 -16.86 -9.01 4.60
CA ARG A 146 -17.97 -8.82 5.53
C ARG A 146 -17.73 -9.48 6.89
N GLN A 147 -16.78 -10.40 6.97
CA GLN A 147 -16.38 -11.07 8.22
C GLN A 147 -15.26 -10.31 8.95
N CYS A 148 -14.71 -9.25 8.34
CA CYS A 148 -13.72 -8.39 8.98
C CYS A 148 -14.41 -7.35 9.86
N ASP A 149 -13.91 -7.22 11.09
CA ASP A 149 -14.34 -6.15 11.99
C ASP A 149 -13.76 -4.81 11.54
N HIS A 150 -12.51 -4.80 11.05
CA HIS A 150 -11.90 -3.61 10.46
C HIS A 150 -11.17 -3.90 9.16
N LEU A 151 -11.38 -3.04 8.18
CA LEU A 151 -10.63 -3.02 6.93
C LEU A 151 -9.74 -1.78 6.86
N ILE A 152 -8.43 -1.98 6.75
CA ILE A 152 -7.43 -0.92 6.74
C ILE A 152 -6.90 -0.74 5.33
N TYR A 153 -7.08 0.46 4.78
CA TYR A 153 -6.53 0.88 3.50
C TYR A 153 -5.18 1.58 3.68
N VAL A 154 -4.32 1.57 2.65
CA VAL A 154 -3.04 2.31 2.70
C VAL A 154 -3.20 3.82 2.53
N CYS A 155 -4.34 4.26 1.98
CA CYS A 155 -4.67 5.68 1.84
C CYS A 155 -6.17 5.90 1.67
N GLY A 156 -6.62 7.13 1.94
CA GLY A 156 -8.03 7.49 1.77
C GLY A 156 -8.53 7.35 0.32
N ASN A 157 -7.67 7.55 -0.69
CA ASN A 157 -8.07 7.40 -2.10
C ASN A 157 -8.42 5.95 -2.44
N GLN A 158 -7.59 5.00 -1.98
CA GLN A 158 -7.84 3.58 -2.15
C GLN A 158 -9.15 3.16 -1.46
N GLY A 159 -9.36 3.61 -0.21
CA GLY A 159 -10.60 3.32 0.51
C GLY A 159 -11.85 3.82 -0.22
N ARG A 160 -11.81 5.07 -0.71
CA ARG A 160 -12.92 5.63 -1.52
C ARG A 160 -13.16 4.84 -2.80
N HIS A 161 -12.11 4.38 -3.48
CA HIS A 161 -12.24 3.56 -4.68
C HIS A 161 -13.03 2.27 -4.40
N TRP A 162 -12.65 1.52 -3.37
CA TRP A 162 -13.29 0.24 -3.06
C TRP A 162 -14.70 0.35 -2.47
N ARG A 163 -14.96 1.39 -1.66
CA ARG A 163 -16.32 1.67 -1.20
C ARG A 163 -17.28 1.94 -2.36
N ARG A 164 -16.83 2.66 -3.40
CA ARG A 164 -17.64 2.90 -4.61
C ARG A 164 -17.94 1.61 -5.37
N LEU A 165 -17.03 0.64 -5.33
CA LEU A 165 -17.25 -0.70 -5.89
C LEU A 165 -18.10 -1.60 -4.97
N GLY A 166 -18.54 -1.11 -3.81
CA GLY A 166 -19.42 -1.84 -2.89
C GLY A 166 -18.69 -2.75 -1.89
N LEU A 167 -17.36 -2.65 -1.78
CA LEU A 167 -16.61 -3.40 -0.78
C LEU A 167 -16.95 -2.87 0.61
N ARG A 168 -17.37 -3.76 1.52
CA ARG A 168 -17.82 -3.40 2.88
C ARG A 168 -17.24 -4.36 3.91
N ALA A 169 -16.78 -3.79 5.02
CA ALA A 169 -16.50 -4.46 6.30
C ALA A 169 -17.39 -3.82 7.38
N ARG A 170 -17.27 -4.25 8.64
CA ARG A 170 -18.02 -3.63 9.76
C ARG A 170 -17.57 -2.18 9.97
N GLU A 171 -16.26 -1.96 10.02
CA GLU A 171 -15.64 -0.64 10.07
C GLU A 171 -14.47 -0.58 9.08
N ASP A 172 -14.09 0.63 8.69
CA ASP A 172 -12.91 0.84 7.85
C ASP A 172 -12.10 2.07 8.27
N GLY A 173 -10.83 2.06 7.88
CA GLY A 173 -9.88 3.11 8.21
C GLY A 173 -8.73 3.11 7.23
N PHE A 174 -7.76 4.01 7.45
CA PHE A 174 -6.54 4.02 6.67
C PHE A 174 -5.34 4.24 7.56
N ILE A 175 -4.25 3.56 7.23
CA ILE A 175 -2.94 3.74 7.83
C ILE A 175 -1.97 3.98 6.68
N TYR A 176 -1.35 5.16 6.66
CA TYR A 176 -0.33 5.48 5.68
C TYR A 176 0.96 4.76 6.05
N ASN A 177 1.73 4.33 5.04
CA ASN A 177 3.06 3.80 5.27
C ASN A 177 3.92 4.87 5.95
N GLY A 178 4.64 4.46 7.00
CA GLY A 178 5.63 5.30 7.66
C GLY A 178 6.89 5.45 6.81
N VAL A 179 7.66 6.50 7.11
CA VAL A 179 9.05 6.68 6.67
C VAL A 179 9.89 6.86 7.93
N ASP A 180 11.04 6.20 7.99
CA ASP A 180 12.00 6.39 9.08
C ASP A 180 12.67 7.76 8.92
N THR A 181 12.29 8.71 9.77
CA THR A 181 12.78 10.09 9.68
C THR A 181 14.21 10.25 10.16
N ASP A 182 14.70 9.31 10.96
CA ASP A 182 16.07 9.32 11.46
C ASP A 182 16.98 8.81 10.34
N HIS A 183 16.62 7.68 9.72
CA HIS A 183 17.36 7.15 8.56
C HIS A 183 17.28 8.05 7.32
N TYR A 184 16.11 8.61 6.99
CA TYR A 184 15.93 9.50 5.83
C TYR A 184 16.04 10.97 6.23
N SER A 185 17.19 11.37 6.75
CA SER A 185 17.48 12.72 7.24
C SER A 185 18.38 13.52 6.30
N LEU A 186 17.93 14.72 5.90
CA LEU A 186 18.74 15.65 5.09
C LEU A 186 20.02 16.11 5.80
N ALA A 187 19.98 16.21 7.13
CA ALA A 187 21.15 16.63 7.90
C ALA A 187 22.27 15.58 7.83
N GLU A 188 21.90 14.30 7.84
CA GLU A 188 22.85 13.19 7.82
C GLU A 188 23.47 12.95 6.44
N VAL A 189 22.72 13.22 5.37
CA VAL A 189 23.19 12.94 3.99
C VAL A 189 23.83 14.13 3.29
N LYS A 190 23.97 15.30 3.92
CA LYS A 190 24.41 16.53 3.23
C LYS A 190 25.78 16.39 2.56
N ASP A 191 26.78 15.88 3.28
CA ASP A 191 28.14 15.73 2.76
C ASP A 191 28.23 14.62 1.71
N GLU A 192 27.50 13.52 1.95
CA GLU A 192 27.39 12.42 1.00
C GLU A 192 26.67 12.84 -0.28
N ALA A 193 25.61 13.65 -0.19
CA ALA A 193 24.91 14.20 -1.34
C ALA A 193 25.82 15.08 -2.20
N ALA A 194 26.65 15.94 -1.58
CA ALA A 194 27.62 16.75 -2.31
C ALA A 194 28.68 15.88 -3.03
N ARG A 195 29.16 14.82 -2.36
CA ARG A 195 30.08 13.85 -2.94
C ARG A 195 29.47 13.10 -4.12
N ILE A 196 28.24 12.58 -3.97
CA ILE A 196 27.51 11.88 -5.02
C ILE A 196 27.26 12.79 -6.22
N ARG A 197 26.87 14.05 -6.00
CA ARG A 197 26.70 15.02 -7.09
C ARG A 197 27.97 15.19 -7.90
N LYS A 198 29.11 15.40 -7.23
CA LYS A 198 30.42 15.51 -7.89
C LYS A 198 30.80 14.22 -8.63
N MET A 199 30.55 13.05 -8.04
CA MET A 199 30.82 11.75 -8.66
C MET A 199 30.00 11.53 -9.93
N LEU A 200 28.76 12.00 -9.95
CA LEU A 200 27.86 11.93 -11.11
C LEU A 200 28.11 13.06 -12.14
N GLY A 201 29.06 13.97 -11.87
CA GLY A 201 29.43 15.06 -12.78
C GLY A 201 28.55 16.30 -12.71
N PHE A 202 27.67 16.41 -11.72
CA PHE A 202 26.81 17.58 -11.55
C PHE A 202 27.54 18.74 -10.85
N ALA A 203 27.25 19.98 -11.29
CA ALA A 203 27.69 21.17 -10.57
C ALA A 203 26.93 21.34 -9.25
N SER A 204 27.47 22.11 -8.30
CA SER A 204 26.86 22.33 -6.98
C SER A 204 25.54 23.10 -7.01
N ASP A 205 25.33 23.91 -8.04
CA ASP A 205 24.18 24.76 -8.29
C ASP A 205 23.20 24.20 -9.35
N GLU A 206 23.54 23.06 -9.96
CA GLU A 206 22.70 22.42 -10.98
C GLU A 206 21.39 21.86 -10.39
N LEU A 207 20.28 22.03 -11.11
CA LEU A 207 19.00 21.43 -10.71
C LEU A 207 19.00 19.94 -11.08
N VAL A 208 19.04 19.09 -10.06
CA VAL A 208 18.94 17.62 -10.24
C VAL A 208 17.53 17.17 -9.89
N VAL A 209 16.83 16.59 -10.86
CA VAL A 209 15.51 15.96 -10.67
C VAL A 209 15.66 14.45 -10.82
N GLY A 210 15.22 13.70 -9.80
CA GLY A 210 15.32 12.24 -9.77
C GLY A 210 13.98 11.57 -9.46
N ILE A 211 13.84 10.33 -9.92
CA ILE A 211 12.73 9.44 -9.56
C ILE A 211 13.27 8.15 -8.94
N CYS A 212 12.91 7.90 -7.68
CA CYS A 212 13.21 6.65 -7.00
C CYS A 212 11.97 5.74 -7.05
N ALA A 213 11.86 4.95 -8.12
CA ALA A 213 10.78 3.98 -8.28
C ALA A 213 11.19 2.88 -9.27
N GLY A 214 10.68 1.65 -9.06
CA GLY A 214 10.87 0.57 -10.03
C GLY A 214 10.30 0.94 -11.41
N LEU A 215 11.02 0.61 -12.48
CA LEU A 215 10.68 0.96 -13.87
C LEU A 215 9.38 0.27 -14.31
N ARG A 216 8.26 0.99 -14.20
CA ARG A 216 6.92 0.49 -14.56
C ARG A 216 6.08 1.62 -15.13
N PRO A 217 5.16 1.35 -16.09
CA PRO A 217 4.35 2.39 -16.73
C PRO A 217 3.60 3.27 -15.75
N GLU A 218 3.04 2.70 -14.69
CA GLU A 218 2.27 3.43 -13.67
C GLU A 218 3.11 4.40 -12.82
N LYS A 219 4.44 4.32 -12.89
CA LYS A 219 5.36 5.25 -12.20
C LYS A 219 5.76 6.44 -13.08
N ALA A 220 5.30 6.47 -14.33
CA ALA A 220 5.38 7.62 -15.22
C ALA A 220 6.81 8.19 -15.39
N HIS A 221 7.83 7.32 -15.42
CA HIS A 221 9.21 7.73 -15.71
C HIS A 221 9.32 8.52 -17.02
N GLY A 222 8.44 8.21 -17.99
CA GLY A 222 8.33 8.92 -19.26
C GLY A 222 7.91 10.38 -19.13
N ASP A 223 7.22 10.78 -18.07
CA ASP A 223 6.76 12.17 -17.88
C ASP A 223 7.92 13.11 -17.48
N LEU A 224 9.02 12.56 -16.96
CA LEU A 224 10.25 13.34 -16.75
C LEU A 224 10.91 13.75 -18.06
N TRP A 225 10.68 13.01 -19.15
CA TRP A 225 11.30 13.31 -20.44
C TRP A 225 10.79 14.61 -21.07
N PRO A 226 9.47 14.90 -21.14
CA PRO A 226 8.93 16.18 -21.58
C PRO A 226 9.42 17.41 -20.79
N LEU A 227 9.74 17.27 -19.49
CA LEU A 227 10.25 18.38 -18.67
C LEU A 227 11.58 18.92 -19.21
N SER A 228 12.40 18.06 -19.84
CA SER A 228 13.67 18.46 -20.47
C SER A 228 13.49 19.36 -21.71
N ARG A 229 12.31 19.36 -22.35
CA ARG A 229 12.06 20.12 -23.60
C ARG A 229 11.19 21.36 -23.45
N GLY A 230 10.51 21.55 -22.31
CA GLY A 230 9.58 22.70 -22.13
C GLY A 230 9.58 23.40 -20.77
N CYS A 231 10.14 22.83 -19.70
CA CYS A 231 10.04 23.39 -18.34
C CYS A 231 11.24 24.21 -17.87
N VAL A 232 12.34 24.24 -18.61
CA VAL A 232 13.53 25.04 -18.24
C VAL A 232 13.23 26.56 -18.23
N ARG A 233 12.16 27.04 -18.86
CA ARG A 233 11.85 28.48 -18.95
C ARG A 233 10.78 29.03 -17.99
N ARG A 234 9.88 28.21 -17.42
CA ARG A 234 8.73 28.72 -16.63
C ARG A 234 8.85 28.57 -15.12
N ALA A 235 9.63 27.60 -14.62
CA ALA A 235 9.90 27.49 -13.19
C ALA A 235 10.75 28.66 -12.66
N TRP A 236 11.57 29.27 -13.52
CA TRP A 236 12.43 30.42 -13.19
C TRP A 236 11.68 31.74 -12.94
N LEU A 237 10.52 31.96 -13.56
CA LEU A 237 9.79 33.23 -13.44
C LEU A 237 8.89 33.35 -12.20
N ARG A 238 8.65 32.25 -11.47
CA ARG A 238 7.81 32.26 -10.25
C ARG A 238 8.57 32.05 -8.95
N ALA A 239 9.84 31.67 -9.01
CA ALA A 239 10.71 31.60 -7.84
C ALA A 239 11.63 32.84 -7.69
N ALA A 240 11.65 33.71 -8.70
CA ALA A 240 12.42 34.97 -8.71
C ALA A 240 11.53 36.24 -8.57
N LEU A 241 10.27 36.07 -8.19
CA LEU A 241 9.31 37.11 -7.77
C LEU A 241 8.71 36.70 -6.42
#